data_AF-K2FN58-F1
#
_entry.id   AF-K2FN58-F1
#
_cell.length_a   1.000
_cell.length_b   1.000
_cell.length_c   1.000
_cell.angle_alpha   90.00
_cell.angle_beta   90.00
_cell.angle_gamma   90.00
#
_symmetry.space_group_name_H-M   'P 1'
#
loop_
_entity.id
_entity.type
_entity.pdbx_description
1 polymer ?
#
loop_
_entity_poly.entity_id
_entity_poly.type
_entity_poly.pdbx_seq_one_letter_code
_entity_poly.pdbx_strand_id
1 'polypeptide(L)'
;MTIFALGIMPYISASIIIQMYATISPKLIQLKKEGEAGKRKMNQYTRYLTLGLSFVQAFFITKWLVSSGVAISPDFTFYFVAIVTLVTGTMFIMWLGEQMTERGVGNGISLIIFSGIVARFPSAIAEVMNQVREGQMQVVTLFLLIIVVAAVTMVVVYFERAQRRIPINYAKRQQGRKVYAAQTS
;
A
#
# COMPACT_ATOMS: atom_id res chain seq x y z
N MET A 1 -12.18 10.52 -16.12
CA MET A 1 -11.58 9.49 -15.24
C MET A 1 -10.31 8.97 -15.86
N THR A 2 -9.26 8.71 -15.08
CA THR A 2 -8.00 8.14 -15.58
C THR A 2 -8.14 6.63 -15.78
N ILE A 3 -7.35 6.05 -16.69
CA ILE A 3 -7.23 4.60 -16.93
C ILE A 3 -6.92 3.82 -15.63
N PHE A 4 -6.32 4.49 -14.65
CA PHE A 4 -5.94 3.95 -13.34
C PHE A 4 -6.97 4.20 -12.23
N ALA A 5 -8.25 4.34 -12.55
CA ALA A 5 -9.27 4.73 -11.57
C ALA A 5 -9.41 3.76 -10.37
N LEU A 6 -9.13 2.46 -10.57
CA LEU A 6 -9.07 1.45 -9.49
C LEU A 6 -7.76 1.53 -8.68
N GLY A 7 -6.72 2.13 -9.25
CA GLY A 7 -5.37 2.18 -8.67
C GLY A 7 -4.82 0.78 -8.38
N ILE A 8 -4.18 0.65 -7.22
CA ILE A 8 -3.61 -0.61 -6.73
C ILE A 8 -4.50 -1.31 -5.69
N MET A 9 -5.69 -0.77 -5.41
CA MET A 9 -6.59 -1.29 -4.36
C MET A 9 -7.03 -2.75 -4.57
N PRO A 10 -7.39 -3.21 -5.79
CA PRO A 10 -7.75 -4.62 -5.99
C PRO A 10 -6.64 -5.58 -5.54
N TYR A 11 -5.39 -5.20 -5.75
CA TYR A 11 -4.22 -5.96 -5.33
C TYR A 11 -4.02 -5.94 -3.81
N ILE A 12 -4.15 -4.78 -3.18
CA ILE A 12 -4.04 -4.66 -1.72
C ILE A 12 -5.06 -5.58 -1.05
N SER A 13 -6.32 -5.51 -1.46
CA SER A 13 -7.39 -6.37 -0.94
C SER A 13 -7.08 -7.84 -1.16
N ALA A 14 -6.60 -8.21 -2.36
CA ALA A 14 -6.23 -9.59 -2.65
C ALA A 14 -5.11 -10.10 -1.74
N SER A 15 -4.09 -9.26 -1.51
CA SER A 15 -2.95 -9.60 -0.66
C SER A 15 -3.37 -9.81 0.79
N ILE A 16 -4.29 -8.98 1.30
CA ILE A 16 -4.84 -9.10 2.66
C ILE A 16 -5.66 -10.40 2.76
N ILE A 17 -6.50 -10.70 1.77
CA ILE A 17 -7.29 -11.94 1.76
C ILE A 17 -6.39 -13.17 1.80
N ILE A 18 -5.33 -13.21 0.99
CA ILE A 18 -4.38 -14.33 0.99
C ILE A 18 -3.61 -14.40 2.31
N GLN A 19 -3.18 -13.27 2.87
CA GLN A 19 -2.48 -13.23 4.17
C GLN A 19 -3.37 -13.70 5.33
N MET A 20 -4.64 -13.29 5.35
CA MET A 20 -5.61 -13.75 6.34
C MET A 20 -5.94 -15.23 6.15
N TYR A 21 -6.17 -15.68 4.91
CA TYR A 21 -6.40 -17.09 4.62
C TYR A 21 -5.20 -17.97 5.00
N ALA A 22 -3.99 -17.43 4.83
CA ALA A 22 -2.76 -18.11 5.24
C ALA A 22 -2.63 -18.29 6.76
N THR A 23 -3.33 -17.52 7.60
CA THR A 23 -3.37 -17.76 9.04
C THR A 23 -4.36 -18.85 9.46
N ILE A 24 -5.35 -19.15 8.62
CA ILE A 24 -6.41 -20.13 8.92
C ILE A 24 -6.08 -21.49 8.30
N SER A 25 -5.48 -21.51 7.10
CA SER A 25 -5.23 -22.75 6.35
C SER A 25 -3.86 -23.35 6.65
N PRO A 26 -3.78 -24.59 7.18
CA PRO A 26 -2.51 -25.26 7.50
C PRO A 26 -1.62 -25.49 6.27
N LYS A 27 -2.22 -25.66 5.08
CA LYS A 27 -1.48 -25.81 3.81
C LYS A 27 -0.74 -24.51 3.44
N LEU A 28 -1.37 -23.35 3.63
CA LEU A 28 -0.73 -22.07 3.34
C LEU A 28 0.31 -21.69 4.40
N ILE A 29 0.13 -22.11 5.66
CA ILE A 29 1.16 -21.97 6.70
C ILE A 29 2.42 -22.76 6.31
N GLN A 30 2.26 -23.98 5.80
CA GLN A 30 3.39 -24.78 5.30
C GLN A 30 4.09 -24.09 4.13
N LEU A 31 3.33 -23.59 3.15
CA LEU A 31 3.88 -22.77 2.06
C LEU A 31 4.64 -21.55 2.59
N LYS A 32 4.15 -20.86 3.62
CA LYS A 32 4.87 -19.73 4.23
C LYS A 32 6.21 -20.16 4.87
N LYS A 33 6.33 -21.41 5.31
CA LYS A 33 7.57 -22.00 5.87
C LYS A 33 8.56 -22.44 4.80
N GLU A 34 8.15 -22.61 3.54
CA GLU A 34 9.01 -22.98 2.41
C GLU A 34 9.93 -21.82 1.92
N GLY A 35 9.89 -20.66 2.59
CA GLY A 35 10.77 -19.53 2.27
C GLY A 35 10.40 -18.83 0.96
N GLU A 36 11.37 -18.65 0.05
CA GLU A 36 11.16 -17.91 -1.21
C GLU A 36 10.22 -18.62 -2.19
N ALA A 37 10.31 -19.95 -2.30
CA ALA A 37 9.44 -20.73 -3.18
C ALA A 37 7.96 -20.59 -2.78
N GLY A 38 7.70 -20.62 -1.47
CA GLY A 38 6.38 -20.41 -0.90
C GLY A 38 5.84 -18.99 -1.14
N LYS A 39 6.67 -17.97 -0.95
CA LYS A 39 6.32 -16.57 -1.26
C LYS A 39 5.92 -16.40 -2.73
N ARG A 40 6.66 -17.03 -3.67
CA ARG A 40 6.32 -16.98 -5.10
C ARG A 40 4.95 -17.59 -5.40
N LYS A 41 4.62 -18.75 -4.80
CA LYS A 41 3.28 -19.36 -4.93
C LYS A 41 2.17 -18.48 -4.32
N MET A 42 2.40 -17.90 -3.15
CA MET A 42 1.42 -16.96 -2.55
C MET A 42 1.19 -15.73 -3.43
N ASN A 43 2.24 -15.21 -4.06
CA ASN A 43 2.10 -14.11 -5.01
C ASN A 43 1.28 -14.52 -6.23
N GLN A 44 1.47 -15.73 -6.77
CA GLN A 44 0.63 -16.24 -7.88
C GLN A 44 -0.85 -16.28 -7.50
N TYR A 45 -1.20 -16.80 -6.31
CA TYR A 45 -2.59 -16.77 -5.84
C TYR A 45 -3.12 -15.35 -5.68
N THR A 46 -2.30 -14.44 -5.17
CA THR A 46 -2.66 -13.02 -5.04
C THR A 46 -2.94 -12.40 -6.41
N ARG A 47 -2.14 -12.72 -7.45
CA ARG A 47 -2.36 -12.23 -8.82
C ARG A 47 -3.69 -12.72 -9.39
N TYR A 48 -3.99 -14.01 -9.27
CA TYR A 48 -5.26 -14.56 -9.77
C TYR A 48 -6.46 -13.97 -9.04
N LEU A 49 -6.36 -13.82 -7.72
CA LEU A 49 -7.43 -13.25 -6.92
C LEU A 49 -7.61 -11.76 -7.21
N THR A 50 -6.51 -11.03 -7.46
CA THR A 50 -6.59 -9.64 -7.89
C THR A 50 -7.30 -9.49 -9.24
N LEU A 51 -6.98 -10.35 -10.21
CA LEU A 51 -7.64 -10.34 -11.51
C LEU A 51 -9.16 -10.51 -11.32
N GLY A 52 -9.58 -11.52 -10.56
CA GLY A 52 -10.99 -11.75 -10.25
C GLY A 52 -11.66 -10.57 -9.54
N LEU A 53 -11.03 -10.02 -8.50
CA LEU A 53 -11.55 -8.85 -7.78
C LEU A 53 -11.64 -7.61 -8.67
N SER A 54 -10.64 -7.39 -9.53
CA SER A 54 -10.61 -6.24 -10.43
C SER A 54 -11.74 -6.29 -11.45
N PHE A 55 -12.10 -7.47 -11.95
CA PHE A 55 -13.28 -7.64 -12.82
C PHE A 55 -14.57 -7.27 -12.11
N VAL A 56 -14.77 -7.80 -10.90
CA VAL A 56 -15.97 -7.52 -10.10
C VAL A 56 -16.06 -6.03 -9.77
N GLN A 57 -14.97 -5.42 -9.31
CA GLN A 57 -14.94 -4.00 -8.98
C GLN A 57 -15.10 -3.10 -10.22
N ALA A 58 -14.46 -3.44 -11.35
CA ALA A 58 -14.62 -2.71 -12.60
C ALA A 58 -16.07 -2.74 -13.09
N PHE A 59 -16.78 -3.86 -12.94
CA PHE A 59 -18.20 -3.97 -13.27
C PHE A 59 -19.07 -3.03 -12.42
N PHE A 60 -18.88 -3.02 -11.11
CA PHE A 60 -19.62 -2.13 -10.21
C PHE A 60 -19.35 -0.65 -10.50
N ILE A 61 -18.07 -0.27 -10.69
CA ILE A 61 -17.70 1.11 -11.02
C ILE A 61 -18.31 1.53 -12.36
N THR A 62 -18.26 0.66 -13.37
CA THR A 62 -18.82 0.96 -14.69
C THR A 62 -20.34 1.15 -14.61
N LYS A 63 -21.06 0.32 -13.84
CA LYS A 63 -22.50 0.53 -13.58
C LYS A 63 -22.78 1.84 -12.87
N TRP A 64 -22.00 2.17 -11.85
CA TRP A 64 -22.15 3.42 -11.11
C TRP A 64 -21.86 4.65 -11.99
N LEU A 65 -20.89 4.53 -12.90
CA LEU A 65 -20.56 5.59 -13.86
C LEU A 65 -21.71 5.85 -14.85
N VAL A 66 -22.35 4.77 -15.31
CA VAL A 66 -23.54 4.85 -16.17
C VAL A 66 -24.71 5.48 -15.41
N SER A 67 -24.97 5.09 -14.16
CA SER A 67 -26.05 5.69 -13.38
C SER A 67 -25.82 7.16 -13.02
N SER A 68 -24.55 7.60 -13.01
CA SER A 68 -24.16 8.99 -12.74
C SER A 68 -24.30 9.91 -13.95
N GLY A 69 -24.80 9.41 -15.09
CA GLY A 69 -25.06 10.23 -16.29
C GLY A 69 -23.81 10.67 -17.06
N VAL A 70 -22.63 10.13 -16.73
CA VAL A 70 -21.35 10.49 -17.36
C VAL A 70 -21.14 9.73 -18.68
N ALA A 71 -21.89 8.65 -18.92
CA ALA A 71 -21.79 7.84 -20.13
C ALA A 71 -22.61 8.46 -21.28
N ILE A 72 -21.94 8.79 -22.40
CA ILE A 72 -22.55 9.39 -23.60
C ILE A 72 -23.57 8.43 -24.24
N SER A 73 -23.29 7.12 -24.21
CA SER A 73 -24.26 6.06 -24.53
C SER A 73 -23.95 4.80 -23.71
N PRO A 74 -24.89 4.31 -22.86
CA PRO A 74 -24.69 3.10 -22.07
C PRO A 74 -24.90 1.82 -22.89
N ASP A 75 -24.08 1.64 -23.92
CA ASP A 75 -24.11 0.46 -24.79
C ASP A 75 -23.28 -0.69 -24.22
N PHE A 76 -23.54 -1.92 -24.67
CA PHE A 76 -22.72 -3.10 -24.32
C PHE A 76 -21.23 -2.88 -24.63
N THR A 77 -20.93 -2.20 -25.73
CA THR A 77 -19.56 -1.81 -26.13
C THR A 77 -18.91 -0.90 -25.08
N PHE A 78 -19.64 0.04 -24.49
CA PHE A 78 -19.12 0.90 -23.43
C PHE A 78 -18.77 0.10 -22.18
N TYR A 79 -19.67 -0.80 -21.75
CA TYR A 79 -19.40 -1.67 -20.60
C TYR A 79 -18.17 -2.55 -20.81
N PHE A 80 -18.06 -3.18 -21.98
CA PHE A 80 -16.92 -4.05 -22.29
C PHE A 80 -15.60 -3.28 -22.31
N VAL A 81 -15.54 -2.15 -23.04
CA VAL A 81 -14.33 -1.33 -23.14
C VAL A 81 -13.94 -0.75 -21.79
N ALA A 82 -14.89 -0.24 -21.01
CA ALA A 82 -14.63 0.32 -19.68
C ALA A 82 -14.08 -0.74 -18.71
N ILE A 83 -14.71 -1.91 -18.64
CA ILE A 83 -14.27 -3.00 -17.75
C ILE A 83 -12.87 -3.48 -18.14
N VAL A 84 -12.64 -3.77 -19.43
CA VAL A 84 -11.34 -4.25 -19.91
C VAL A 84 -10.25 -3.21 -19.67
N THR A 85 -10.53 -1.92 -19.89
CA THR A 85 -9.55 -0.84 -19.67
C THR A 85 -9.18 -0.73 -18.19
N LEU A 86 -10.17 -0.76 -17.29
CA LEU A 86 -9.97 -0.67 -15.84
C LEU A 86 -9.20 -1.87 -15.28
N VAL A 87 -9.55 -3.09 -15.73
CA VAL A 87 -8.86 -4.33 -15.33
C VAL A 87 -7.43 -4.32 -15.84
N THR A 88 -7.22 -3.99 -17.12
CA THR A 88 -5.88 -3.94 -17.73
C THR A 88 -5.01 -2.89 -17.04
N GLY A 89 -5.55 -1.71 -16.74
CA GLY A 89 -4.84 -0.66 -16.00
C GLY A 89 -4.39 -1.11 -14.62
N THR A 90 -5.27 -1.81 -13.89
CA THR A 90 -4.94 -2.37 -12.56
C THR A 90 -3.85 -3.44 -12.65
N MET A 91 -3.97 -4.37 -13.60
CA MET A 91 -3.00 -5.45 -13.80
C MET A 91 -1.63 -4.90 -14.22
N PHE A 92 -1.60 -3.84 -15.03
CA PHE A 92 -0.38 -3.16 -15.43
C PHE A 92 0.34 -2.50 -14.24
N ILE A 93 -0.40 -1.78 -13.37
CA ILE A 93 0.20 -1.18 -12.16
C ILE A 93 0.75 -2.26 -11.24
N MET A 94 0.01 -3.36 -11.03
CA MET A 94 0.50 -4.48 -10.23
C MET A 94 1.81 -5.03 -10.79
N TRP A 95 1.85 -5.31 -12.09
CA TRP A 95 3.04 -5.82 -12.75
C TRP A 95 4.24 -4.86 -12.59
N LEU A 96 4.02 -3.55 -12.75
CA LEU A 96 5.05 -2.54 -12.46
C LEU A 96 5.54 -2.61 -11.01
N GLY A 97 4.63 -2.73 -10.04
CA GLY A 97 4.98 -2.83 -8.63
C GLY A 97 5.81 -4.07 -8.30
N GLU A 98 5.51 -5.19 -8.96
CA GLU A 98 6.30 -6.41 -8.82
C GLU A 98 7.68 -6.30 -9.48
N GLN A 99 7.77 -5.69 -10.67
CA GLN A 99 9.06 -5.42 -11.31
C GLN A 99 9.94 -4.48 -10.49
N MET A 100 9.34 -3.47 -9.87
CA MET A 100 10.04 -2.59 -8.92
C MET A 100 10.53 -3.34 -7.68
N THR A 101 9.80 -4.37 -7.24
CA THR A 101 10.21 -5.19 -6.09
C THR A 101 11.36 -6.13 -6.44
N GLU A 102 11.37 -6.69 -7.65
CA GLU A 102 12.43 -7.61 -8.10
C GLU A 102 13.75 -6.90 -8.43
N ARG A 103 13.68 -5.68 -8.97
CA ARG A 103 14.87 -4.94 -9.47
C ARG A 103 15.26 -3.73 -8.63
N GLY A 104 14.39 -3.28 -7.74
CA GLY A 104 14.56 -2.06 -6.95
C GLY A 104 14.86 -2.32 -5.48
N VAL A 105 14.85 -1.23 -4.70
CA VAL A 105 15.06 -1.28 -3.24
C VAL A 105 13.71 -1.22 -2.54
N GLY A 106 13.38 -2.26 -1.76
CA GLY A 106 12.18 -2.32 -0.94
C GLY A 106 10.96 -2.94 -1.63
N ASN A 107 9.76 -2.56 -1.20
CA ASN A 107 8.49 -3.08 -1.73
C ASN A 107 7.95 -2.12 -2.80
N GLY A 108 7.94 -2.56 -4.06
CA GLY A 108 7.52 -1.74 -5.20
C GLY A 108 6.06 -1.32 -5.14
N ILE A 109 5.16 -2.15 -4.58
CA ILE A 109 3.76 -1.76 -4.35
C ILE A 109 3.66 -0.60 -3.36
N SER A 110 4.43 -0.64 -2.27
CA SER A 110 4.49 0.47 -1.30
C SER A 110 5.02 1.76 -1.92
N LEU A 111 6.01 1.67 -2.80
CA LEU A 111 6.54 2.82 -3.53
C LEU A 111 5.53 3.44 -4.50
N ILE A 112 4.69 2.63 -5.16
CA ILE A 112 3.62 3.12 -6.03
C ILE A 112 2.60 3.91 -5.21
N ILE A 113 2.17 3.38 -4.06
CA ILE A 113 1.22 4.07 -3.16
C ILE A 113 1.83 5.39 -2.67
N PHE A 114 3.08 5.34 -2.19
CA PHE A 114 3.80 6.51 -1.72
C PHE A 114 3.90 7.59 -2.80
N SER A 115 4.33 7.22 -4.00
CA SER A 115 4.46 8.15 -5.13
C SER A 115 3.11 8.76 -5.51
N GLY A 116 2.03 7.98 -5.47
CA GLY A 116 0.67 8.47 -5.73
C GLY A 116 0.18 9.50 -4.70
N ILE A 117 0.53 9.32 -3.42
CA ILE A 117 0.18 10.28 -2.36
C ILE A 117 1.04 11.54 -2.49
N VAL A 118 2.36 11.38 -2.65
CA VAL A 118 3.29 12.50 -2.76
C VAL A 118 3.03 13.35 -4.00
N ALA A 119 2.63 12.74 -5.13
CA ALA A 119 2.26 13.48 -6.34
C ALA A 119 1.09 14.45 -6.15
N ARG A 120 0.18 14.19 -5.19
CA ARG A 120 -0.96 15.06 -4.86
C ARG A 120 -0.63 16.13 -3.82
N PHE A 121 0.51 16.01 -3.16
CA PHE A 121 0.90 16.93 -2.09
C PHE A 121 1.13 18.37 -2.58
N PRO A 122 1.83 18.63 -3.70
CA PRO A 122 2.00 19.99 -4.22
C PRO A 122 0.69 20.67 -4.59
N SER A 123 -0.24 19.94 -5.22
CA SER A 123 -1.55 20.47 -5.57
C SER A 123 -2.38 20.82 -4.35
N ALA A 124 -2.33 20.00 -3.29
CA ALA A 124 -3.03 20.27 -2.04
C ALA A 124 -2.50 21.55 -1.36
N ILE A 125 -1.18 21.78 -1.38
CA ILE A 125 -0.59 23.03 -0.87
C ILE A 125 -1.07 24.22 -1.68
N ALA A 126 -1.06 24.13 -3.02
CA ALA A 126 -1.51 25.20 -3.88
C ALA A 126 -3.00 25.56 -3.65
N GLU A 127 -3.84 24.55 -3.46
CA GLU A 127 -5.27 24.72 -3.15
C GLU A 127 -5.48 25.45 -1.82
N VAL A 128 -4.77 25.03 -0.77
CA VAL A 128 -4.79 25.70 0.54
C VAL A 128 -4.32 27.15 0.44
N MET A 129 -3.28 27.42 -0.35
CA MET A 129 -2.79 28.79 -0.57
C MET A 129 -3.80 29.66 -1.32
N ASN A 130 -4.52 29.10 -2.29
CA ASN A 130 -5.55 29.82 -3.02
C ASN A 130 -6.77 30.13 -2.14
N GLN A 131 -7.21 29.19 -1.29
CA GLN A 131 -8.31 29.42 -0.34
C GLN A 131 -8.02 30.55 0.66
N VAL A 132 -6.74 30.73 1.05
CA VAL A 132 -6.32 31.84 1.90
C VAL A 132 -6.34 33.17 1.12
N ARG A 133 -5.90 33.17 -0.15
CA ARG A 133 -5.91 34.37 -1.01
C ARG A 133 -7.32 34.83 -1.35
N GLU A 134 -8.24 33.90 -1.55
CA GLU A 134 -9.66 34.16 -1.84
C GLU A 134 -10.47 34.54 -0.59
N GLY A 135 -9.85 34.56 0.60
CA GLY A 135 -10.50 34.90 1.85
C GLY A 135 -11.48 33.82 2.36
N GLN A 136 -11.56 32.67 1.71
CA GLN A 136 -12.40 31.54 2.11
C GLN A 136 -11.86 30.84 3.37
N MET A 137 -10.55 30.95 3.62
CA MET A 137 -9.91 30.40 4.82
C MET A 137 -9.24 31.50 5.64
N GLN A 138 -9.60 31.58 6.92
CA GLN A 138 -8.97 32.50 7.88
C GLN A 138 -7.51 32.09 8.11
N VAL A 139 -6.61 33.08 8.21
CA VAL A 139 -5.17 32.87 8.46
C VAL A 139 -4.90 32.06 9.74
N VAL A 140 -5.79 32.18 10.74
CA VAL A 140 -5.73 31.39 11.99
C VAL A 140 -5.86 29.88 11.71
N THR A 141 -6.75 29.49 10.79
CA THR A 141 -6.95 28.08 10.41
C THR A 141 -5.72 27.50 9.71
N LEU A 142 -5.03 28.31 8.88
CA LEU A 142 -3.78 27.90 8.24
C LEU A 142 -2.69 27.59 9.27
N PHE A 143 -2.52 28.48 10.25
CA PHE A 143 -1.55 28.28 11.34
C PHE A 143 -1.88 27.03 12.16
N LEU A 144 -3.16 26.83 12.50
CA LEU A 144 -3.61 25.65 13.22
C LEU A 144 -3.33 24.37 12.42
N LEU A 145 -3.56 24.37 11.11
CA LEU A 145 -3.27 23.24 10.24
C LEU A 145 -1.77 22.89 10.23
N ILE A 146 -0.89 23.88 10.13
CA ILE A 146 0.57 23.66 10.18
C ILE A 146 0.98 23.04 11.53
N ILE A 147 0.43 23.55 12.63
CA ILE A 147 0.71 23.03 13.98
C ILE A 147 0.24 21.57 14.09
N VAL A 148 -0.96 21.25 13.60
CA VAL A 148 -1.50 19.88 13.63
C VAL A 148 -0.63 18.94 12.79
N VAL A 149 -0.21 19.33 11.60
CA VAL A 149 0.68 18.51 10.75
C VAL A 149 2.00 18.26 11.47
N ALA A 150 2.63 19.30 12.02
CA ALA A 150 3.88 19.16 12.77
C ALA A 150 3.74 18.28 14.01
N ALA A 151 2.64 18.42 14.76
CA ALA A 151 2.34 17.61 15.93
C ALA A 151 2.16 16.13 15.57
N VAL A 152 1.38 15.83 14.53
CA VAL A 152 1.18 14.45 14.04
C VAL A 152 2.52 13.85 13.59
N THR A 153 3.34 14.58 12.83
CA THR A 153 4.66 14.11 12.42
C THR A 153 5.56 13.83 13.63
N MET A 154 5.57 14.71 14.64
CA MET A 154 6.35 14.52 15.86
C MET A 154 5.91 13.26 16.62
N VAL A 155 4.60 13.05 16.77
CA VAL A 155 4.04 11.85 17.41
C VAL A 155 4.46 10.58 16.67
N VAL A 156 4.36 10.57 15.34
CA VAL A 156 4.78 9.41 14.52
C VAL A 156 6.27 9.14 14.72
N VAL A 157 7.14 10.16 14.64
CA VAL A 157 8.58 10.00 14.83
C VAL A 157 8.93 9.53 16.24
N TYR A 158 8.23 10.02 17.26
CA TYR A 158 8.42 9.60 18.65
C TYR A 158 8.13 8.11 18.81
N PHE A 159 6.98 7.63 18.30
CA PHE A 159 6.62 6.22 18.35
C PHE A 159 7.53 5.35 17.49
N GLU A 160 7.96 5.83 16.32
CA GLU A 160 8.85 5.08 15.43
C GLU A 160 10.26 4.91 16.04
N ARG A 161 10.76 5.92 16.77
CA ARG A 161 12.07 5.86 17.46
C ARG A 161 12.02 5.19 18.83
N ALA A 162 10.84 4.94 19.38
CA ALA A 162 10.67 4.29 20.67
C ALA A 162 11.11 2.83 20.60
N GLN A 163 12.27 2.53 21.18
CA GLN A 163 12.82 1.17 21.25
C GLN A 163 13.00 0.74 22.72
N ARG A 164 12.50 -0.45 23.06
CA ARG A 164 12.77 -1.07 24.36
C ARG A 164 14.03 -1.94 24.22
N ARG A 165 15.16 -1.45 24.72
CA ARG A 165 16.40 -2.24 24.77
C ARG A 165 16.30 -3.28 25.89
N ILE A 166 16.14 -4.54 25.53
CA ILE A 166 16.17 -5.66 26.47
C ILE A 166 17.60 -6.20 26.46
N PRO A 167 18.34 -6.19 27.59
CA PRO A 167 19.70 -6.71 27.63
C PRO A 167 19.69 -8.22 27.42
N ILE A 168 20.43 -8.70 26.42
CA ILE A 168 20.60 -10.13 26.14
C ILE A 168 22.01 -10.52 26.59
N ASN A 169 22.09 -11.45 27.54
CA ASN A 169 23.37 -12.01 27.95
C ASN A 169 23.66 -13.26 27.11
N TYR A 170 24.60 -13.14 26.17
CA TYR A 170 25.07 -14.30 25.41
C TYR A 170 25.82 -15.27 26.33
N ALA A 171 25.60 -16.56 26.13
CA ALA A 171 26.29 -17.59 26.90
C ALA A 171 27.82 -17.46 26.69
N LYS A 172 28.55 -17.29 27.80
CA LYS A 172 30.01 -17.25 27.78
C LYS A 172 30.53 -18.62 27.36
N ARG A 173 31.41 -18.66 26.36
CA ARG A 173 32.18 -19.88 26.06
C ARG A 173 33.17 -20.07 27.21
N GLN A 174 32.85 -20.99 28.12
CA GLN A 174 33.72 -21.33 29.24
C GLN A 174 34.85 -22.22 28.71
N GLN A 175 36.04 -21.66 28.53
CA GLN A 175 37.25 -22.43 28.21
C GLN A 175 38.11 -22.51 29.47
N GLY A 176 38.05 -23.64 30.17
CA GLY A 176 38.70 -23.86 31.47
C GLY A 176 37.97 -23.22 32.67
N ARG A 177 38.69 -23.01 33.78
CA ARG A 177 38.15 -22.54 35.07
C ARG A 177 37.97 -21.01 35.16
N LYS A 178 38.10 -20.27 34.04
CA LYS A 178 37.99 -18.81 34.00
C LYS A 178 36.83 -18.38 33.10
N VAL A 179 35.90 -17.63 33.70
CA VAL A 179 34.74 -17.05 33.05
C VAL A 179 35.13 -15.67 32.52
N TYR A 180 35.43 -15.55 31.22
CA TYR A 180 35.73 -14.24 30.60
C TYR A 180 34.48 -13.35 30.58
N ALA A 181 34.60 -12.10 31.02
CA ALA A 181 33.50 -11.13 31.03
C ALA A 181 32.97 -10.89 29.61
N ALA A 182 31.64 -10.88 29.44
CA ALA A 182 31.00 -10.61 28.16
C ALA A 182 30.98 -9.09 27.97
N GLN A 183 31.41 -8.62 26.79
CA GLN A 183 31.21 -7.25 26.37
C GLN A 183 29.72 -7.05 26.08
N THR A 184 29.08 -6.17 26.85
CA THR A 184 27.72 -5.67 26.58
C THR A 184 27.80 -4.64 25.46
N SER A 185 27.09 -4.90 24.36
CA SER A 185 26.75 -3.92 23.31
C SER A 185 25.25 -3.94 23.08
#